data_AF-A0A7S1BGT9-F1
#
_entry.id   AF-A0A7S1BGT9-F1
#
_cell.length_a   1.000
_cell.length_b   1.000
_cell.length_c   1.000
_cell.angle_alpha   90.00
_cell.angle_beta   90.00
_cell.angle_gamma   90.00
#
_symmetry.space_group_name_H-M   'P 1'
#
loop_
_entity.id
_entity.type
_entity.pdbx_description
1 polymer ?
#
loop_
_entity_poly.entity_id
_entity_poly.type
_entity_poly.pdbx_seq_one_letter_code
_entity_poly.pdbx_strand_id
1 'polypeptide(L)'
;NIGSVLNDQSTSIIESLHTVLKKVFAPQIFSSSSLPEASKRELAGNYHRLMASIIECSNQMEGKTILYIPDYIDPNVDIHQNIHMVQHLESILIHWTRQIKDVLLNNNEMQQSDMLGIIEEIDLWRCRVKDLSGITTQVGSKRIQFVVEVLKLTKSTYLEPFKKIVERIQNCLNEAKSNLKF
;
A
#
# COMPACT_ATOMS: atom_id res chain seq x y z
N ASN A 1 31.19 1.90 7.28
CA ASN A 1 30.06 1.04 6.90
C ASN A 1 29.44 1.64 5.64
N ILE A 2 29.81 1.13 4.45
CA ILE A 2 29.41 1.72 3.16
C ILE A 2 27.92 1.43 2.88
N GLY A 3 27.40 0.30 3.37
CA GLY A 3 25.99 -0.07 3.24
C GLY A 3 25.03 0.86 3.99
N SER A 4 25.41 1.36 5.17
CA SER A 4 24.56 2.32 5.90
C SER A 4 24.50 3.68 5.21
N VAL A 5 25.62 4.16 4.64
CA VAL A 5 25.67 5.44 3.94
C VAL A 5 24.87 5.41 2.64
N LEU A 6 24.91 4.30 1.89
CA LEU A 6 24.11 4.12 0.68
C LEU A 6 22.59 4.03 0.98
N ASN A 7 22.23 3.41 2.11
CA ASN A 7 20.84 3.31 2.55
C ASN A 7 20.30 4.70 2.96
N ASP A 8 21.07 5.46 3.73
CA ASP A 8 20.70 6.82 4.17
C ASP A 8 20.53 7.79 2.99
N GLN A 9 21.40 7.70 1.98
CA GLN A 9 21.28 8.52 0.76
C GLN A 9 20.02 8.17 -0.05
N SER A 10 19.71 6.88 -0.17
CA SER A 10 18.53 6.40 -0.90
C SER A 10 17.23 6.85 -0.22
N THR A 11 17.14 6.74 1.10
CA THR A 11 16.00 7.23 1.88
C THR A 11 15.80 8.74 1.70
N SER A 12 16.88 9.53 1.79
CA SER A 12 16.83 10.99 1.60
C SER A 12 16.34 11.41 0.21
N ILE A 13 16.72 10.68 -0.85
CA ILE A 13 16.24 10.93 -2.21
C ILE A 13 14.74 10.65 -2.32
N ILE A 14 14.27 9.53 -1.76
CA ILE A 14 12.84 9.14 -1.80
C ILE A 14 11.99 10.17 -1.05
N GLU A 15 12.43 10.63 0.11
CA GLU A 15 11.77 11.70 0.89
C GLU A 15 11.74 13.04 0.13
N SER A 16 12.82 13.37 -0.56
CA SER A 16 12.91 14.57 -1.40
C SER A 16 11.94 14.50 -2.57
N LEU A 17 11.88 13.35 -3.27
CA LEU A 17 10.94 13.12 -4.36
C LEU A 17 9.49 13.17 -3.89
N HIS A 18 9.18 12.54 -2.75
CA HIS A 18 7.86 12.63 -2.12
C HIS A 18 7.47 14.08 -1.84
N THR A 19 8.41 14.88 -1.31
CA THR A 19 8.21 16.30 -1.01
C THR A 19 7.96 17.11 -2.27
N VAL A 20 8.75 16.91 -3.32
CA VAL A 20 8.61 17.63 -4.60
C VAL A 20 7.27 17.30 -5.26
N LEU A 21 6.91 16.02 -5.35
CA LEU A 21 5.61 15.61 -5.91
C LEU A 21 4.45 16.26 -5.14
N LYS A 22 4.48 16.18 -3.80
CA LYS A 22 3.39 16.69 -2.98
C LYS A 22 3.29 18.22 -2.98
N LYS A 23 4.42 18.94 -2.92
CA LYS A 23 4.42 20.40 -2.77
C LYS A 23 4.42 21.17 -4.08
N VAL A 24 4.95 20.58 -5.15
CA VAL A 24 5.12 21.27 -6.44
C VAL A 24 4.14 20.73 -7.48
N PHE A 25 4.13 19.41 -7.69
CA PHE A 25 3.33 18.81 -8.76
C PHE A 25 1.85 18.70 -8.42
N ALA A 26 1.47 18.33 -7.20
CA ALA A 26 0.05 18.22 -6.83
C ALA A 26 -0.72 19.53 -7.05
N PRO A 27 -0.27 20.72 -6.57
CA PRO A 27 -0.96 21.98 -6.85
C PRO A 27 -1.09 22.26 -8.35
N GLN A 28 -0.06 21.96 -9.14
CA GLN A 28 -0.09 22.20 -10.59
C GLN A 28 -1.07 21.27 -11.32
N ILE A 29 -1.18 20.01 -10.91
CA ILE A 29 -2.08 19.04 -11.56
C ILE A 29 -3.53 19.30 -11.14
N PHE A 30 -3.78 19.52 -9.85
CA PHE A 30 -5.14 19.57 -9.30
C PHE A 30 -5.76 20.97 -9.25
N SER A 31 -4.94 22.03 -9.25
CA SER A 31 -5.45 23.42 -9.17
C SER A 31 -5.31 24.20 -10.48
N SER A 32 -4.66 23.65 -11.51
CA SER A 32 -4.54 24.35 -12.79
C SER A 32 -5.89 24.42 -13.51
N SER A 33 -6.35 25.63 -13.83
CA SER A 33 -7.53 25.83 -14.68
C SER A 33 -7.19 25.75 -16.18
N SER A 34 -5.90 25.82 -16.53
CA SER A 34 -5.41 25.89 -17.92
C SER A 34 -5.38 24.55 -18.65
N LEU A 35 -5.40 23.42 -17.93
CA LEU A 35 -5.22 22.10 -18.54
C LEU A 35 -6.56 21.47 -18.96
N PRO A 36 -6.65 20.80 -20.12
CA PRO A 36 -7.84 20.02 -20.49
C PRO A 36 -8.13 18.92 -19.46
N GLU A 37 -9.41 18.66 -19.22
CA GLU A 37 -9.85 17.67 -18.21
C GLU A 37 -9.34 16.25 -18.47
N ALA A 38 -9.16 15.86 -19.74
CA ALA A 38 -8.58 14.56 -20.08
C ALA A 38 -7.12 14.44 -19.61
N SER A 39 -6.32 15.47 -19.86
CA SER A 39 -4.91 15.52 -19.46
C SER A 39 -4.77 15.61 -17.94
N LYS A 40 -5.64 16.36 -17.26
CA LYS A 40 -5.68 16.38 -15.78
C LYS A 40 -5.91 15.00 -15.20
N ARG A 41 -6.86 14.24 -15.74
CA ARG A 41 -7.15 12.87 -15.27
C ARG A 41 -5.97 11.94 -15.48
N GLU A 42 -5.32 12.01 -16.63
CA GLU A 42 -4.14 11.19 -16.91
C GLU A 42 -2.98 11.51 -15.97
N LEU A 43 -2.66 12.80 -15.81
CA LEU A 43 -1.61 13.25 -14.90
C LEU A 43 -1.93 12.92 -13.44
N ALA A 44 -3.18 13.06 -13.01
CA ALA A 44 -3.64 12.65 -11.69
C ALA A 44 -3.42 11.14 -11.48
N GLY A 45 -3.81 10.30 -12.44
CA GLY A 45 -3.55 8.87 -12.39
C GLY A 45 -2.07 8.53 -12.30
N ASN A 46 -1.22 9.19 -13.11
CA ASN A 46 0.24 9.04 -13.04
C ASN A 46 0.80 9.48 -11.68
N TYR A 47 0.34 10.62 -11.17
CA TYR A 47 0.75 11.15 -9.87
C TYR A 47 0.46 10.15 -8.75
N HIS A 48 -0.77 9.61 -8.67
CA HIS A 48 -1.14 8.65 -7.64
C HIS A 48 -0.37 7.33 -7.75
N ARG A 49 -0.06 6.85 -8.96
CA ARG A 49 0.83 5.70 -9.15
C ARG A 49 2.24 5.96 -8.64
N LEU A 50 2.82 7.12 -8.96
CA LEU A 50 4.16 7.49 -8.47
C LEU A 50 4.19 7.63 -6.95
N MET A 51 3.16 8.25 -6.36
CA MET A 51 3.03 8.35 -4.91
C MET A 51 2.95 6.98 -4.24
N ALA A 52 2.18 6.05 -4.82
CA ALA A 52 2.11 4.67 -4.34
C ALA A 52 3.48 4.00 -4.38
N SER A 53 4.21 4.10 -5.51
CA SER A 53 5.55 3.51 -5.66
C SER A 53 6.59 4.12 -4.72
N ILE A 54 6.53 5.43 -4.47
CA ILE A 54 7.43 6.11 -3.53
C ILE A 54 7.16 5.66 -2.10
N ILE A 55 5.89 5.58 -1.70
CA ILE A 55 5.49 5.13 -0.36
C ILE A 55 5.89 3.67 -0.18
N GLU A 56 5.64 2.83 -1.18
CA GLU A 56 6.07 1.44 -1.19
C GLU A 56 7.59 1.33 -1.02
N CYS A 57 8.38 2.01 -1.85
CA CYS A 57 9.84 1.97 -1.78
C CYS A 57 10.38 2.48 -0.43
N SER A 58 9.86 3.63 0.04
CA SER A 58 10.26 4.23 1.32
C SER A 58 10.02 3.31 2.51
N ASN A 59 8.91 2.56 2.51
CA ASN A 59 8.52 1.72 3.64
C ASN A 59 9.08 0.30 3.53
N GLN A 60 9.29 -0.21 2.31
CA GLN A 60 9.99 -1.49 2.09
C GLN A 60 11.39 -1.46 2.69
N MET A 61 12.10 -0.33 2.62
CA MET A 61 13.41 -0.14 3.27
C MET A 61 13.34 -0.31 4.80
N GLU A 62 12.19 -0.07 5.41
CA GLU A 62 11.94 -0.25 6.85
C GLU A 62 11.26 -1.59 7.18
N GLY A 63 11.06 -2.47 6.19
CA GLY A 63 10.33 -3.73 6.36
C GLY A 63 8.85 -3.53 6.68
N LYS A 64 8.25 -2.45 6.17
CA LYS A 64 6.84 -2.12 6.35
C LYS A 64 6.13 -2.03 5.01
N THR A 65 4.91 -2.53 4.97
CA THR A 65 4.00 -2.37 3.85
C THR A 65 2.95 -1.33 4.20
N ILE A 66 2.95 -0.21 3.47
CA ILE A 66 1.96 0.86 3.62
C ILE A 66 1.08 0.90 2.38
N LEU A 67 -0.23 0.74 2.59
CA LEU A 67 -1.24 0.83 1.54
C LEU A 67 -1.51 2.30 1.22
N TYR A 68 -1.03 2.76 0.07
CA TYR A 68 -1.22 4.14 -0.34
C TYR A 68 -2.72 4.48 -0.49
N ILE A 69 -3.12 5.61 0.08
CA ILE A 69 -4.48 6.13 -0.06
C ILE A 69 -4.46 7.63 -0.39
N PRO A 70 -4.98 8.05 -1.56
CA PRO A 70 -5.00 9.46 -1.95
C PRO A 70 -5.75 10.37 -0.97
N ASP A 71 -5.18 11.54 -0.70
CA ASP A 71 -5.66 12.50 0.30
C ASP A 71 -7.10 12.99 0.05
N TYR A 72 -7.57 12.99 -1.20
CA TYR A 72 -8.94 13.40 -1.55
C TYR A 72 -10.01 12.36 -1.16
N ILE A 73 -9.62 11.15 -0.76
CA ILE A 73 -10.57 10.14 -0.26
C ILE A 73 -10.95 10.52 1.16
N ASP A 74 -12.08 11.23 1.26
CA ASP A 74 -12.71 11.66 2.49
C ASP A 74 -13.99 10.81 2.74
N PRO A 75 -14.06 10.07 3.87
CA PRO A 75 -15.24 9.30 4.23
C PRO A 75 -16.54 10.10 4.41
N ASN A 76 -16.46 11.43 4.48
CA ASN A 76 -17.63 12.30 4.64
C ASN A 76 -18.24 12.76 3.31
N VAL A 77 -17.61 12.46 2.18
CA VAL A 77 -18.07 12.89 0.85
C VAL A 77 -18.81 11.76 0.15
N ASP A 78 -19.93 12.09 -0.46
CA ASP A 78 -20.66 11.14 -1.28
C ASP A 78 -19.98 10.91 -2.64
N ILE A 79 -19.28 9.77 -2.76
CA ILE A 79 -18.49 9.40 -3.95
C ILE A 79 -19.21 8.36 -4.82
N HIS A 80 -20.22 7.65 -4.30
CA HIS A 80 -20.77 6.45 -4.96
C HIS A 80 -21.48 6.73 -6.29
N GLN A 81 -21.89 7.98 -6.52
CA GLN A 81 -22.58 8.41 -7.75
C GLN A 81 -21.62 8.81 -8.87
N ASN A 82 -20.33 9.03 -8.56
CA ASN A 82 -19.35 9.44 -9.56
C ASN A 82 -18.63 8.22 -10.13
N ILE A 83 -19.05 7.79 -11.33
CA ILE A 83 -18.49 6.62 -12.02
C ILE A 83 -16.97 6.68 -12.19
N HIS A 84 -16.40 7.86 -12.45
CA HIS A 84 -14.96 8.01 -12.62
C HIS A 84 -14.19 7.85 -11.31
N MET A 85 -14.77 8.33 -10.21
CA MET A 85 -14.18 8.11 -8.89
C MET A 85 -14.28 6.65 -8.48
N VAL A 86 -15.41 5.99 -8.75
CA VAL A 86 -15.58 4.55 -8.50
C VAL A 86 -14.53 3.73 -9.25
N GLN A 87 -14.35 3.95 -10.55
CA GLN A 87 -13.29 3.29 -11.35
C GLN A 87 -11.89 3.53 -10.80
N HIS A 88 -11.64 4.73 -10.28
CA HIS A 88 -10.38 5.05 -9.64
C HIS A 88 -10.19 4.26 -8.33
N LEU A 89 -11.23 4.18 -7.48
CA LEU A 89 -11.22 3.37 -6.27
C LEU A 89 -11.01 1.88 -6.56
N GLU A 90 -11.58 1.36 -7.65
CA GLU A 90 -11.31 -0.01 -8.10
C GLU A 90 -9.84 -0.21 -8.46
N SER A 91 -9.23 0.74 -9.16
CA SER A 91 -7.82 0.70 -9.51
C SER A 91 -6.91 0.69 -8.27
N ILE A 92 -7.27 1.46 -7.24
CA ILE A 92 -6.58 1.47 -5.94
C ILE A 92 -6.74 0.10 -5.24
N LEU A 93 -7.96 -0.45 -5.21
CA LEU A 93 -8.23 -1.74 -4.58
C LEU A 93 -7.46 -2.88 -5.25
N ILE A 94 -7.38 -2.88 -6.59
CA ILE A 94 -6.59 -3.84 -7.37
C ILE A 94 -5.11 -3.72 -7.00
N HIS A 95 -4.60 -2.49 -6.90
CA HIS A 95 -3.21 -2.25 -6.52
C HIS A 95 -2.91 -2.77 -5.11
N TRP A 96 -3.74 -2.47 -4.11
CA TRP A 96 -3.59 -3.03 -2.76
C TRP A 96 -3.64 -4.55 -2.77
N THR A 97 -4.55 -5.14 -3.53
CA THR A 97 -4.66 -6.60 -3.65
C THR A 97 -3.38 -7.23 -4.19
N ARG A 98 -2.75 -6.61 -5.20
CA ARG A 98 -1.47 -7.07 -5.74
C ARG A 98 -0.34 -6.90 -4.71
N GLN A 99 -0.22 -5.72 -4.12
CA GLN A 99 0.81 -5.42 -3.14
C GLN A 99 0.79 -6.41 -1.96
N ILE A 100 -0.40 -6.68 -1.41
CA ILE A 100 -0.56 -7.65 -0.32
C ILE A 100 -0.19 -9.07 -0.79
N LYS A 101 -0.56 -9.46 -2.01
CA LYS A 101 -0.18 -10.77 -2.56
C LYS A 101 1.33 -10.91 -2.64
N ASP A 102 2.04 -9.89 -3.13
CA ASP A 102 3.49 -9.91 -3.28
C ASP A 102 4.17 -10.05 -1.91
N VAL A 103 3.68 -9.35 -0.90
CA VAL A 103 4.14 -9.51 0.51
C VAL A 103 3.95 -10.94 0.98
N LEU A 104 2.78 -11.55 0.74
CA LEU A 104 2.51 -12.92 1.17
C LEU A 104 3.35 -13.96 0.42
N LEU A 105 3.73 -13.70 -0.83
CA LEU A 105 4.57 -14.59 -1.65
C LEU A 105 6.04 -14.52 -1.26
N ASN A 106 6.61 -13.30 -1.22
CA ASN A 106 8.01 -13.08 -0.86
C ASN A 106 8.35 -13.71 0.49
N ASN A 107 7.43 -13.62 1.44
CA ASN A 107 7.63 -14.21 2.76
C ASN A 107 7.60 -15.75 2.76
N ASN A 108 6.89 -16.41 1.85
CA ASN A 108 6.91 -17.87 1.77
C ASN A 108 8.22 -18.38 1.17
N GLU A 109 8.75 -17.68 0.16
CA GLU A 109 10.03 -18.03 -0.47
C GLU A 109 11.20 -17.90 0.52
N MET A 110 11.22 -16.83 1.32
CA MET A 110 12.27 -16.64 2.34
C MET A 110 12.23 -17.69 3.46
N GLN A 111 11.06 -18.23 3.79
CA GLN A 111 10.90 -19.24 4.84
C GLN A 111 11.29 -20.65 4.40
N GLN A 112 11.18 -20.94 3.10
CA GLN A 112 11.59 -22.23 2.53
C GLN A 112 13.10 -22.30 2.27
N SER A 113 13.84 -21.23 2.58
CA SER A 113 15.29 -21.20 2.46
C SER A 113 15.93 -21.92 3.65
N ASP A 114 16.40 -23.15 3.44
CA ASP A 114 17.17 -23.97 4.41
C ASP A 114 18.52 -23.33 4.82
N MET A 115 18.80 -22.12 4.35
CA MET A 115 20.06 -21.40 4.56
C MET A 115 20.04 -20.46 5.77
N LEU A 116 18.89 -20.26 6.42
CA LEU A 116 18.75 -19.33 7.55
C LEU A 116 19.13 -20.00 8.89
N GLY A 117 19.88 -19.28 9.72
CA GLY A 117 20.14 -19.69 11.11
C GLY A 117 18.92 -19.43 12.02
N ILE A 118 18.84 -20.13 13.16
CA ILE A 118 17.70 -20.04 14.11
C ILE A 118 17.41 -18.59 14.55
N ILE A 119 18.45 -17.79 14.82
CA ILE A 119 18.27 -16.38 15.22
C ILE A 119 17.67 -15.56 14.08
N GLU A 120 18.15 -15.78 12.86
CA GLU A 120 17.66 -15.11 11.65
C GLU A 120 16.20 -15.49 11.38
N GLU A 121 15.84 -16.76 11.63
CA GLU A 121 14.47 -17.23 11.52
C GLU A 121 13.53 -16.53 12.53
N ILE A 122 13.95 -16.39 13.80
CA ILE A 122 13.18 -15.67 14.82
C ILE A 122 12.97 -14.21 14.42
N ASP A 123 14.01 -13.54 13.93
CA ASP A 123 13.91 -12.15 13.50
C ASP A 123 13.02 -11.99 12.26
N LEU A 124 13.07 -12.94 11.33
CA LEU A 124 12.16 -12.98 10.19
C LEU A 124 10.69 -13.11 10.66
N TRP A 125 10.40 -14.02 11.58
CA TRP A 125 9.05 -14.18 12.12
C TRP A 125 8.57 -12.93 12.85
N ARG A 126 9.44 -12.24 13.61
CA ARG A 126 9.13 -10.96 14.26
C ARG A 126 8.81 -9.86 13.26
N CYS A 127 9.64 -9.72 12.23
CA CYS A 127 9.41 -8.78 11.13
C CYS A 127 8.07 -9.07 10.43
N ARG A 128 7.77 -10.35 10.16
CA ARG A 128 6.50 -10.77 9.55
C ARG A 128 5.30 -10.42 10.42
N VAL A 129 5.35 -10.70 11.72
CA VAL A 129 4.25 -10.32 12.64
C VAL A 129 4.05 -8.82 12.65
N LYS A 130 5.12 -8.02 12.68
CA LYS A 130 5.05 -6.56 12.66
C LYS A 130 4.39 -6.06 11.38
N ASP A 131 4.83 -6.54 10.22
CA ASP A 131 4.30 -6.07 8.93
C ASP A 131 2.82 -6.49 8.74
N LEU A 132 2.50 -7.77 8.93
CA LEU A 132 1.13 -8.28 8.78
C LEU A 132 0.15 -7.64 9.77
N SER A 133 0.59 -7.33 11.00
CA SER A 133 -0.23 -6.58 11.97
C SER A 133 -0.44 -5.13 11.52
N GLY A 134 0.59 -4.51 10.93
CA GLY A 134 0.51 -3.19 10.33
C GLY A 134 -0.50 -3.14 9.19
N ILE A 135 -0.45 -4.09 8.25
CA ILE A 135 -1.40 -4.18 7.14
C ILE A 135 -2.82 -4.43 7.68
N THR A 136 -2.99 -5.34 8.63
CA THR A 136 -4.29 -5.61 9.28
C THR A 136 -4.91 -4.33 9.85
N THR A 137 -4.10 -3.54 10.56
CA THR A 137 -4.53 -2.27 11.16
C THR A 137 -4.94 -1.26 10.09
N GLN A 138 -4.16 -1.16 9.01
CA GLN A 138 -4.47 -0.27 7.88
C GLN A 138 -5.78 -0.66 7.20
N VAL A 139 -5.99 -1.94 6.91
CA VAL A 139 -7.24 -2.43 6.30
C VAL A 139 -8.45 -2.11 7.17
N GLY A 140 -8.31 -2.15 8.49
CA GLY A 140 -9.36 -1.73 9.44
C GLY A 140 -9.56 -0.22 9.58
N SER A 141 -8.73 0.62 8.94
CA SER A 141 -8.84 2.08 9.04
C SER A 141 -10.10 2.62 8.38
N LYS A 142 -10.64 3.72 8.92
CA LYS A 142 -11.85 4.37 8.40
C LYS A 142 -11.79 4.67 6.89
N ARG A 143 -10.63 5.12 6.40
CA ARG A 143 -10.47 5.50 4.99
C ARG A 143 -10.48 4.29 4.06
N ILE A 144 -9.85 3.16 4.44
CA ILE A 144 -9.91 1.94 3.64
C ILE A 144 -11.30 1.30 3.72
N GLN A 145 -11.91 1.27 4.90
CA GLN A 145 -13.28 0.77 5.06
C GLN A 145 -14.29 1.57 4.25
N PHE A 146 -14.12 2.89 4.16
CA PHE A 146 -14.94 3.74 3.29
C PHE A 146 -14.80 3.34 1.81
N VAL A 147 -13.59 3.11 1.31
CA VAL A 147 -13.39 2.63 -0.07
C VAL A 147 -14.09 1.28 -0.30
N VAL A 148 -13.94 0.34 0.64
CA VAL A 148 -14.60 -0.97 0.61
C VAL A 148 -16.13 -0.82 0.59
N GLU A 149 -16.69 0.11 1.36
CA GLU A 149 -18.13 0.38 1.41
C GLU A 149 -18.66 0.98 0.12
N VAL A 150 -17.98 1.99 -0.44
CA VAL A 150 -18.35 2.58 -1.74
C VAL A 150 -18.34 1.50 -2.83
N LEU A 151 -17.29 0.68 -2.89
CA LEU A 151 -17.19 -0.40 -3.89
C LEU A 151 -18.20 -1.52 -3.67
N LYS A 152 -18.67 -1.73 -2.44
CA LYS A 152 -19.77 -2.65 -2.13
C LYS A 152 -21.10 -2.12 -2.65
N LEU A 153 -21.39 -0.83 -2.45
CA LEU A 153 -22.61 -0.18 -2.92
C LEU A 153 -22.70 -0.20 -4.46
N THR A 154 -21.56 -0.03 -5.14
CA THR A 154 -21.49 -0.07 -6.60
C THR A 154 -21.35 -1.49 -7.17
N LYS A 155 -21.35 -2.52 -6.32
CA LYS A 155 -21.24 -3.95 -6.69
C LYS A 155 -19.97 -4.28 -7.49
N SER A 156 -18.84 -3.69 -7.11
CA SER A 156 -17.55 -3.94 -7.76
C SER A 156 -17.14 -5.41 -7.67
N THR A 157 -16.69 -5.98 -8.79
CA THR A 157 -16.21 -7.37 -8.87
C THR A 157 -14.85 -7.58 -8.21
N TYR A 158 -14.10 -6.51 -7.96
CA TYR A 158 -12.77 -6.55 -7.36
C TYR A 158 -12.79 -6.69 -5.83
N LEU A 159 -13.95 -6.56 -5.19
CA LEU A 159 -14.09 -6.62 -3.74
C LEU A 159 -13.81 -8.01 -3.16
N GLU A 160 -14.28 -9.07 -3.83
CA GLU A 160 -14.11 -10.44 -3.35
C GLU A 160 -12.65 -10.91 -3.36
N PRO A 161 -11.86 -10.69 -4.45
CA PRO A 161 -10.42 -10.91 -4.41
C PRO A 161 -9.69 -10.20 -3.27
N PHE A 162 -10.07 -8.95 -2.97
CA PHE A 162 -9.48 -8.19 -1.87
C PHE A 162 -9.82 -8.81 -0.50
N LYS A 163 -11.09 -9.15 -0.24
CA LYS A 163 -11.48 -9.80 1.02
C LYS A 163 -10.73 -11.11 1.25
N LYS A 164 -10.58 -11.94 0.21
CA LYS A 164 -9.83 -13.21 0.29
C LYS A 164 -8.37 -12.99 0.68
N ILE A 165 -7.72 -11.94 0.17
CA ILE A 165 -6.33 -11.68 0.54
C ILE A 165 -6.21 -11.13 1.96
N VAL A 166 -7.17 -10.33 2.42
CA VAL A 166 -7.25 -9.84 3.80
C VAL A 166 -7.45 -10.99 4.80
N GLU A 167 -8.30 -11.98 4.47
CA GLU A 167 -8.46 -13.18 5.29
C GLU A 167 -7.15 -13.98 5.37
N ARG A 168 -6.45 -14.12 4.24
CA ARG A 168 -5.14 -14.80 4.19
C ARG A 168 -4.09 -14.10 5.06
N ILE A 169 -4.09 -12.76 5.13
CA ILE A 169 -3.24 -12.01 6.07
C ILE A 169 -3.49 -12.45 7.51
N GLN A 170 -4.75 -12.59 7.94
CA GLN A 170 -5.06 -13.00 9.32
C GLN A 170 -4.51 -14.39 9.63
N ASN A 171 -4.70 -15.34 8.70
CA ASN A 171 -4.20 -16.71 8.86
C ASN A 171 -2.67 -16.73 8.98
N CYS A 172 -1.96 -16.05 8.08
CA CYS A 172 -0.50 -15.94 8.12
C CYS A 172 0.01 -15.21 9.38
N LEU A 173 -0.75 -14.21 9.88
CA LEU A 173 -0.39 -13.51 11.11
C LEU A 173 -0.50 -14.44 12.33
N ASN A 174 -1.54 -15.26 12.39
CA ASN A 174 -1.73 -16.23 13.46
C ASN A 174 -0.64 -17.32 13.44
N GLU A 175 -0.31 -17.82 12.25
CA GLU A 175 0.81 -18.75 12.03
C GLU A 175 2.14 -18.15 12.51
N ALA A 176 2.49 -16.94 12.06
CA ALA A 176 3.73 -16.27 12.46
C ALA A 176 3.80 -16.03 13.98
N LYS A 177 2.67 -15.68 14.61
CA LYS A 177 2.60 -15.55 16.08
C LYS A 177 2.73 -16.89 16.80
N SER A 178 2.26 -17.98 16.20
CA SER A 178 2.41 -19.33 16.75
C SER A 178 3.87 -19.76 16.70
N ASN A 179 4.54 -19.58 15.57
CA ASN A 179 5.94 -19.97 15.39
C ASN A 179 6.90 -19.20 16.32
N LEU A 180 6.56 -17.97 16.72
CA LEU A 180 7.35 -17.24 17.72
C LEU A 180 7.19 -17.74 19.16
N LYS A 181 6.18 -18.58 19.44
CA LYS A 181 5.91 -19.11 20.78
C LYS A 181 6.56 -20.46 21.04
N PHE A 182 6.93 -21.19 19.98
CA PHE A 182 7.49 -22.54 20.03
C PHE A 182 8.95 -22.51 19.57
#